data_AF-A0A2G2DSX9-F1
#
_entry.id   AF-A0A2G2DSX9-F1
#
_cell.length_a   1.000
_cell.length_b   1.000
_cell.length_c   1.000
_cell.angle_alpha   90.00
_cell.angle_beta   90.00
_cell.angle_gamma   90.00
#
_symmetry.space_group_name_H-M   'P 1'
#
loop_
_entity.id
_entity.type
_entity.pdbx_description
1 polymer ?
#
loop_
_entity_poly.entity_id
_entity_poly.type
_entity_poly.pdbx_seq_one_letter_code
_entity_poly.pdbx_strand_id
1 'polypeptide(L)'
;MRATLTLLLLFVLSSSPLLSQEEGFEFVNPPITLVVLGSSTAEGIGTWPRDNAWVNRYRGYVQMFNPSNQVINLGKGGFDTYSILPTDSVYTKNRRVPDTTRNFTKALQYKPDGIIINLPSNDVANGYSVEEQLSNFNYLSELAASNNIPLWVTTTQARNFPEKQDRQIQHDLKDSLLALFPNTYIDFWTGFCDEDFIILKQHDSGDGCHLNNDAHKILLDRVIESKAFIGKLEATGFQRSTEDQEEMPPYMLSVGFDGTIDKNSSFQSRPATVKIKQGDRVLAVYSANNTFFQIEAIVDMRTPFEVIFESDYCLSKVIECDFINAIDYDDSGSFEVFYPLETLDFEEVTLEMFNYRFVHDELVVARFYFDTITSALELDWDFTLTQSQRILDAFLEPPLKGNKLITRWGNGKKKSILKFKNGQLTRKSKWYGENGKKERFVNFRNGQYHGKYIKFNTEGKKKSLRIFENDEQVGETKTFD
;
A
#
# COMPACT_ATOMS: atom_id res chain seq x y z
N MET A 1 -44.69 0.41 57.26
CA MET A 1 -43.91 1.35 56.41
C MET A 1 -42.52 0.77 56.24
N ARG A 2 -42.23 0.17 55.08
CA ARG A 2 -40.93 -0.42 54.77
C ARG A 2 -40.12 0.63 53.99
N ALA A 3 -38.91 0.91 54.47
CA ALA A 3 -37.98 1.82 53.84
C ALA A 3 -37.43 1.19 52.55
N THR A 4 -37.67 1.84 51.41
CA THR A 4 -37.09 1.46 50.12
C THR A 4 -35.84 2.31 49.92
N LEU A 5 -34.67 1.69 50.07
CA LEU A 5 -33.38 2.27 49.71
C LEU A 5 -33.22 2.10 48.19
N THR A 6 -33.46 3.16 47.42
CA THR A 6 -33.26 3.14 45.97
C THR A 6 -31.78 3.34 45.68
N LEU A 7 -31.09 2.26 45.32
CA LEU A 7 -29.73 2.27 44.81
C LEU A 7 -29.73 2.85 43.39
N LEU A 8 -29.22 4.07 43.22
CA LEU A 8 -29.04 4.71 41.92
C LEU A 8 -27.73 4.17 41.30
N LEU A 9 -27.82 3.17 40.43
CA LEU A 9 -26.69 2.76 39.58
C LEU A 9 -26.45 3.87 38.52
N LEU A 10 -25.41 4.68 38.72
CA LEU A 10 -24.82 5.49 37.66
C LEU A 10 -24.04 4.56 36.71
N PHE A 11 -24.63 4.26 35.55
CA PHE A 11 -23.84 3.77 34.41
C PHE A 11 -23.12 4.97 33.79
N VAL A 12 -21.83 5.10 34.09
CA VAL A 12 -20.91 5.89 33.26
C VAL A 12 -20.67 5.08 32.00
N LEU A 13 -21.46 5.34 30.96
CA LEU A 13 -21.17 4.86 29.61
C LEU A 13 -20.01 5.71 29.07
N SER A 14 -18.78 5.26 29.30
CA SER A 14 -17.67 5.62 28.43
C SER A 14 -17.96 5.01 27.06
N SER A 15 -18.44 5.83 26.12
CA SER A 15 -18.57 5.45 24.72
C SER A 15 -17.17 5.33 24.12
N SER A 16 -16.50 4.21 24.36
CA SER A 16 -15.53 3.69 23.41
C SER A 16 -16.29 3.44 22.10
N PRO A 17 -15.76 3.79 20.93
CA PRO A 17 -16.35 3.33 19.69
C PRO A 17 -16.26 1.80 19.69
N LEU A 18 -17.42 1.16 19.86
CA LEU A 18 -17.63 -0.24 19.51
C LEU A 18 -17.49 -0.30 17.99
N LEU A 19 -16.25 -0.36 17.49
CA LEU A 19 -16.01 -0.86 16.15
C LEU A 19 -16.22 -2.37 16.22
N SER A 20 -17.08 -2.85 15.31
CA SER A 20 -17.44 -4.24 15.07
C SER A 20 -16.24 -5.19 15.16
N GLN A 21 -16.18 -5.94 16.26
CA GLN A 21 -15.40 -7.15 16.38
C GLN A 21 -16.21 -8.31 15.76
N GLU A 22 -16.48 -8.24 14.47
CA GLU A 22 -17.29 -9.27 13.76
C GLU A 22 -16.69 -9.77 12.43
N GLU A 23 -15.49 -9.34 12.04
CA GLU A 23 -14.74 -10.02 10.99
C GLU A 23 -13.37 -10.39 11.56
N GLY A 24 -13.01 -11.66 11.47
CA GLY A 24 -11.76 -12.21 11.97
C GLY A 24 -10.54 -11.73 11.20
N PHE A 25 -10.38 -10.41 11.02
CA PHE A 25 -9.26 -9.77 10.34
C PHE A 25 -8.87 -8.44 11.00
N GLU A 26 -7.60 -8.06 10.92
CA GLU A 26 -7.08 -6.75 11.32
C GLU A 26 -6.39 -6.05 10.15
N PHE A 27 -6.50 -4.72 10.12
CA PHE A 27 -5.79 -3.89 9.16
C PHE A 27 -4.32 -3.75 9.56
N VAL A 28 -3.43 -4.13 8.66
CA VAL A 28 -1.98 -4.17 8.93
C VAL A 28 -1.36 -2.78 8.84
N ASN A 29 -1.82 -1.98 7.88
CA ASN A 29 -1.32 -0.63 7.67
C ASN A 29 -2.19 0.40 8.39
N PRO A 30 -1.60 1.47 8.95
CA PRO A 30 -2.36 2.52 9.59
C PRO A 30 -3.31 3.19 8.59
N PRO A 31 -4.48 3.67 9.04
CA PRO A 31 -5.39 4.42 8.18
C PRO A 31 -4.75 5.74 7.76
N ILE A 32 -5.19 6.26 6.61
CA ILE A 32 -4.72 7.54 6.08
C ILE A 32 -5.74 8.66 6.31
N THR A 33 -5.23 9.90 6.35
CA THR A 33 -6.04 11.12 6.40
C THR A 33 -5.85 11.95 5.15
N LEU A 34 -6.90 12.07 4.34
CA LEU A 34 -6.92 12.97 3.18
C LEU A 34 -7.67 14.26 3.55
N VAL A 35 -7.12 15.41 3.18
CA VAL A 35 -7.75 16.72 3.43
C VAL A 35 -8.18 17.36 2.11
N VAL A 36 -9.42 17.86 2.06
CA VAL A 36 -9.93 18.65 0.94
C VAL A 36 -10.01 20.11 1.37
N LEU A 37 -9.19 20.96 0.75
CA LEU A 37 -9.33 22.41 0.82
C LEU A 37 -10.18 22.87 -0.36
N GLY A 38 -11.23 23.64 -0.14
CA GLY A 38 -12.06 24.04 -1.27
C GLY A 38 -13.19 24.99 -0.96
N SER A 39 -14.03 25.18 -1.97
CA SER A 39 -15.16 26.10 -1.90
C SER A 39 -16.52 25.37 -1.85
N SER A 40 -17.56 25.99 -2.40
CA SER A 40 -18.93 25.49 -2.39
C SER A 40 -19.10 24.11 -3.05
N THR A 41 -18.39 23.81 -4.14
CA THR A 41 -18.43 22.47 -4.75
C THR A 41 -17.91 21.40 -3.78
N ALA A 42 -16.78 21.64 -3.11
CA ALA A 42 -16.25 20.72 -2.10
C ALA A 42 -17.17 20.62 -0.88
N GLU A 43 -17.77 21.73 -0.42
CA GLU A 43 -18.78 21.75 0.65
C GLU A 43 -20.06 20.96 0.26
N GLY A 44 -20.34 20.82 -1.04
CA GLY A 44 -21.46 20.07 -1.59
C GLY A 44 -22.66 20.91 -2.01
N ILE A 45 -22.51 22.22 -2.18
CA ILE A 45 -23.55 23.10 -2.75
C ILE A 45 -23.91 22.62 -4.16
N GLY A 46 -25.19 22.68 -4.52
CA GLY A 46 -25.73 22.14 -5.77
C GLY A 46 -26.27 20.71 -5.67
N THR A 47 -25.98 20.01 -4.57
CA THR A 47 -26.51 18.66 -4.31
C THR A 47 -27.57 18.62 -3.20
N TRP A 48 -28.56 17.73 -3.38
CA TRP A 48 -29.52 17.35 -2.35
C TRP A 48 -29.94 15.87 -2.51
N PRO A 49 -29.83 15.01 -1.47
CA PRO A 49 -29.13 15.26 -0.20
C PRO A 49 -27.63 15.54 -0.37
N ARG A 50 -26.99 16.13 0.65
CA ARG A 50 -25.55 16.46 0.65
C ARG A 50 -24.64 15.23 0.48
N ASP A 51 -25.13 14.03 0.76
CA ASP A 51 -24.38 12.78 0.52
C ASP A 51 -24.07 12.56 -0.97
N ASN A 52 -24.79 13.24 -1.87
CA ASN A 52 -24.48 13.23 -3.30
C ASN A 52 -23.25 14.07 -3.67
N ALA A 53 -22.73 14.91 -2.78
CA ALA A 53 -21.53 15.69 -3.02
C ALA A 53 -20.31 14.79 -3.23
N TRP A 54 -19.44 15.18 -4.17
CA TRP A 54 -18.29 14.37 -4.58
C TRP A 54 -17.37 14.04 -3.40
N VAL A 55 -17.13 14.98 -2.47
CA VAL A 55 -16.30 14.73 -1.27
C VAL A 55 -16.94 13.71 -0.34
N ASN A 56 -18.27 13.76 -0.18
CA ASN A 56 -18.99 12.80 0.68
C ASN A 56 -19.03 11.41 0.05
N ARG A 57 -19.22 11.31 -1.27
CA ARG A 57 -19.10 10.05 -2.00
C ARG A 57 -17.66 9.51 -1.98
N TYR A 58 -16.67 10.40 -2.13
CA TYR A 58 -15.25 10.04 -2.09
C TYR A 58 -14.84 9.54 -0.71
N ARG A 59 -15.39 10.09 0.38
CA ARG A 59 -15.24 9.53 1.73
C ARG A 59 -15.70 8.07 1.76
N GLY A 60 -16.86 7.76 1.20
CA GLY A 60 -17.35 6.39 1.08
C GLY A 60 -16.38 5.49 0.31
N TYR A 61 -15.89 5.95 -0.86
CA TYR A 61 -14.89 5.22 -1.66
C TYR A 61 -13.60 4.95 -0.88
N VAL A 62 -13.05 5.96 -0.19
CA VAL A 62 -11.83 5.85 0.62
C VAL A 62 -12.01 4.87 1.79
N GLN A 63 -13.20 4.84 2.39
CA GLN A 63 -13.54 3.96 3.50
C GLN A 63 -13.82 2.51 3.09
N MET A 64 -14.07 2.23 1.80
CA MET A 64 -14.15 0.86 1.27
C MET A 64 -12.81 0.12 1.36
N PHE A 65 -11.68 0.85 1.36
CA PHE A 65 -10.36 0.25 1.56
C PHE A 65 -10.12 -0.04 3.03
N ASN A 66 -10.27 0.97 3.89
CA ASN A 66 -10.17 0.82 5.33
C ASN A 66 -11.21 1.74 6.00
N PRO A 67 -12.15 1.20 6.80
CA PRO A 67 -13.20 1.99 7.44
C PRO A 67 -12.68 3.13 8.33
N SER A 68 -11.43 3.02 8.80
CA SER A 68 -10.76 4.03 9.61
C SER A 68 -10.09 5.15 8.79
N ASN A 69 -10.00 5.02 7.46
CA ASN A 69 -9.54 6.10 6.60
C ASN A 69 -10.45 7.32 6.71
N GLN A 70 -9.85 8.51 6.61
CA GLN A 70 -10.54 9.77 6.79
C GLN A 70 -10.45 10.67 5.57
N VAL A 71 -11.56 11.33 5.27
CA VAL A 71 -11.61 12.48 4.36
C VAL A 71 -12.14 13.69 5.12
N ILE A 72 -11.23 14.59 5.48
CA ILE A 72 -11.51 15.83 6.20
C ILE A 72 -11.84 16.92 5.17
N ASN A 73 -13.10 17.33 5.13
CA ASN A 73 -13.55 18.38 4.24
C ASN A 73 -13.46 19.74 4.91
N LEU A 74 -12.52 20.57 4.48
CA LEU A 74 -12.38 21.97 4.89
C LEU A 74 -13.02 22.92 3.87
N GLY A 75 -13.81 22.39 2.93
CA GLY A 75 -14.56 23.16 1.95
C GLY A 75 -15.57 24.13 2.59
N LYS A 76 -15.61 25.37 2.10
CA LYS A 76 -16.61 26.37 2.51
C LYS A 76 -16.97 27.33 1.38
N GLY A 77 -18.26 27.52 1.18
CA GLY A 77 -18.83 28.33 0.11
C GLY A 77 -18.24 29.73 0.07
N GLY A 78 -17.91 30.17 -1.15
CA GLY A 78 -17.32 31.48 -1.40
C GLY A 78 -15.82 31.57 -1.09
N PHE A 79 -15.14 30.47 -0.75
CA PHE A 79 -13.69 30.44 -0.69
C PHE A 79 -13.06 30.61 -2.07
N ASP A 80 -11.96 31.36 -2.07
CA ASP A 80 -11.03 31.66 -3.15
C ASP A 80 -9.61 31.22 -2.76
N THR A 81 -8.61 31.39 -3.63
CA THR A 81 -7.23 30.96 -3.34
C THR A 81 -6.64 31.62 -2.10
N TYR A 82 -6.93 32.91 -1.87
CA TYR A 82 -6.51 33.63 -0.66
C TYR A 82 -7.10 33.06 0.63
N SER A 83 -8.35 32.57 0.58
CA SER A 83 -9.04 31.99 1.74
C SER A 83 -8.27 30.81 2.34
N ILE A 84 -7.59 30.03 1.50
CA ILE A 84 -6.94 28.77 1.90
C ILE A 84 -5.43 28.90 2.13
N LEU A 85 -4.85 30.08 1.92
CA LEU A 85 -3.43 30.32 2.20
C LEU A 85 -3.09 30.10 3.69
N PRO A 86 -1.85 29.75 4.04
CA PRO A 86 -1.39 29.70 5.43
C PRO A 86 -1.80 30.93 6.26
N THR A 87 -1.99 30.72 7.57
CA THR A 87 -2.45 31.77 8.49
C THR A 87 -1.56 33.00 8.47
N ASP A 88 -0.25 32.82 8.30
CA ASP A 88 0.75 33.87 8.33
C ASP A 88 1.11 34.40 6.93
N SER A 89 0.37 34.03 5.88
CA SER A 89 0.63 34.50 4.53
C SER A 89 0.41 36.00 4.41
N VAL A 90 1.37 36.67 3.77
CA VAL A 90 1.25 38.08 3.39
C VAL A 90 0.27 38.17 2.21
N TYR A 91 -0.78 38.96 2.36
CA TYR A 91 -1.78 39.18 1.31
C TYR A 91 -1.78 40.64 0.85
N THR A 92 -2.06 40.84 -0.43
CA THR A 92 -2.20 42.18 -1.00
C THR A 92 -3.38 42.92 -0.36
N LYS A 93 -3.23 44.23 -0.14
CA LYS A 93 -4.32 45.09 0.32
C LYS A 93 -5.55 44.90 -0.61
N ASN A 94 -6.74 44.73 -0.03
CA ASN A 94 -8.01 44.41 -0.71
C ASN A 94 -8.18 42.94 -1.18
N ARG A 95 -7.36 42.01 -0.69
CA ARG A 95 -7.62 40.57 -0.81
C ARG A 95 -8.21 40.02 0.47
N ARG A 96 -8.86 38.86 0.37
CA ARG A 96 -9.43 38.18 1.52
C ARG A 96 -8.33 37.72 2.47
N VAL A 97 -8.56 37.88 3.77
CA VAL A 97 -7.68 37.33 4.81
C VAL A 97 -7.86 35.81 4.88
N PRO A 98 -6.79 35.01 4.99
CA PRO A 98 -6.92 33.56 5.07
C PRO A 98 -7.83 33.11 6.23
N ASP A 99 -8.67 32.09 5.99
CA ASP A 99 -9.57 31.54 7.01
C ASP A 99 -8.79 30.55 7.90
N THR A 100 -8.44 31.00 9.10
CA THR A 100 -7.60 30.23 10.05
C THR A 100 -8.22 28.91 10.51
N THR A 101 -9.50 28.68 10.23
CA THR A 101 -10.21 27.45 10.58
C THR A 101 -10.28 26.44 9.43
N ARG A 102 -9.93 26.83 8.20
CA ARG A 102 -10.12 26.04 6.97
C ARG A 102 -9.07 26.34 5.89
N ASN A 103 -7.85 26.65 6.31
CA ASN A 103 -6.75 26.94 5.40
C ASN A 103 -5.66 25.86 5.45
N PHE A 104 -4.58 26.07 4.69
CA PHE A 104 -3.45 25.15 4.63
C PHE A 104 -2.81 24.89 6.00
N THR A 105 -2.62 25.93 6.83
CA THR A 105 -2.11 25.76 8.20
C THR A 105 -3.02 24.84 9.01
N LYS A 106 -4.35 24.98 8.89
CA LYS A 106 -5.29 24.08 9.55
C LYS A 106 -5.24 22.67 8.97
N ALA A 107 -5.08 22.52 7.65
CA ALA A 107 -4.93 21.21 7.00
C ALA A 107 -3.75 20.43 7.59
N LEU A 108 -2.59 21.08 7.79
CA LEU A 108 -1.40 20.46 8.39
C LEU A 108 -1.64 19.92 9.81
N GLN A 109 -2.54 20.52 10.59
CA GLN A 109 -2.86 20.03 11.94
C GLN A 109 -3.50 18.63 11.93
N TYR A 110 -4.12 18.24 10.82
CA TYR A 110 -4.66 16.89 10.64
C TYR A 110 -3.61 15.86 10.19
N LYS A 111 -2.34 16.27 10.05
CA LYS A 111 -1.23 15.41 9.56
C LYS A 111 -1.61 14.66 8.28
N PRO A 112 -1.97 15.38 7.21
CA PRO A 112 -2.56 14.75 6.02
C PRO A 112 -1.55 13.89 5.27
N ASP A 113 -2.00 12.72 4.81
CA ASP A 113 -1.30 11.86 3.86
C ASP A 113 -1.41 12.35 2.41
N GLY A 114 -2.30 13.31 2.17
CA GLY A 114 -2.59 13.89 0.88
C GLY A 114 -3.59 15.04 0.96
N ILE A 115 -3.46 16.02 0.06
CA ILE A 115 -4.36 17.17 -0.03
C ILE A 115 -4.95 17.26 -1.43
N ILE A 116 -6.26 17.54 -1.52
CA ILE A 116 -6.93 17.97 -2.76
C ILE A 116 -7.36 19.43 -2.60
N ILE A 117 -7.03 20.28 -3.56
CA ILE A 117 -7.56 21.64 -3.66
C ILE A 117 -8.67 21.70 -4.71
N ASN A 118 -9.88 22.11 -4.31
CA ASN A 118 -11.02 22.33 -5.20
C ASN A 118 -11.60 23.74 -5.07
N LEU A 119 -11.13 24.65 -5.94
CA LEU A 119 -11.58 26.03 -6.02
C LEU A 119 -12.21 26.30 -7.40
N PRO A 120 -13.55 26.36 -7.50
CA PRO A 120 -14.25 26.31 -8.78
C PRO A 120 -14.16 27.61 -9.56
N SER A 121 -14.51 28.76 -8.96
CA SER A 121 -14.76 30.00 -9.71
C SER A 121 -14.75 31.32 -8.93
N ASN A 122 -14.57 31.30 -7.60
CA ASN A 122 -14.80 32.51 -6.79
C ASN A 122 -13.69 33.56 -6.93
N ASP A 123 -12.47 33.15 -7.26
CA ASP A 123 -11.38 34.06 -7.55
C ASP A 123 -11.74 35.00 -8.72
N VAL A 124 -12.25 34.45 -9.83
CA VAL A 124 -12.76 35.25 -10.96
C VAL A 124 -13.97 36.07 -10.54
N ALA A 125 -14.89 35.51 -9.76
CA ALA A 125 -16.04 36.25 -9.24
C ALA A 125 -15.65 37.46 -8.35
N ASN A 126 -14.48 37.40 -7.71
CA ASN A 126 -13.92 38.46 -6.90
C ASN A 126 -12.94 39.37 -7.69
N GLY A 127 -12.79 39.15 -9.00
CA GLY A 127 -11.96 39.96 -9.90
C GLY A 127 -10.46 39.73 -9.74
N TYR A 128 -10.02 38.55 -9.30
CA TYR A 128 -8.60 38.22 -9.21
C TYR A 128 -8.05 37.81 -10.59
N SER A 129 -6.83 38.24 -10.89
CA SER A 129 -6.17 37.89 -12.15
C SER A 129 -5.76 36.42 -12.20
N VAL A 130 -5.51 35.89 -13.41
CA VAL A 130 -4.98 34.53 -13.60
C VAL A 130 -3.62 34.39 -12.91
N GLU A 131 -2.76 35.40 -13.02
CA GLU A 131 -1.42 35.40 -12.42
C GLU A 131 -1.47 35.29 -10.90
N GLU A 132 -2.33 36.05 -10.23
CA GLU A 132 -2.51 35.96 -8.76
C GLU A 132 -2.96 34.57 -8.33
N GLN A 133 -3.92 33.99 -9.05
CA GLN A 133 -4.44 32.66 -8.76
C GLN A 133 -3.35 31.60 -8.91
N LEU A 134 -2.62 31.62 -10.03
CA LEU A 134 -1.51 30.69 -10.28
C LEU A 134 -0.37 30.86 -9.27
N SER A 135 -0.05 32.09 -8.87
CA SER A 135 0.96 32.35 -7.83
C SER A 135 0.55 31.72 -6.51
N ASN A 136 -0.71 31.85 -6.10
CA ASN A 136 -1.22 31.21 -4.88
C ASN A 136 -1.21 29.67 -4.98
N PHE A 137 -1.62 29.10 -6.11
CA PHE A 137 -1.56 27.64 -6.33
C PHE A 137 -0.13 27.12 -6.30
N ASN A 138 0.81 27.80 -6.96
CA ASN A 138 2.22 27.42 -6.96
C ASN A 138 2.80 27.48 -5.54
N TYR A 139 2.52 28.54 -4.78
CA TYR A 139 2.95 28.66 -3.40
C TYR A 139 2.41 27.54 -2.50
N LEU A 140 1.13 27.17 -2.64
CA LEU A 140 0.55 26.04 -1.91
C LEU A 140 1.18 24.70 -2.31
N SER A 141 1.55 24.54 -3.57
CA SER A 141 2.26 23.36 -4.09
C SER A 141 3.66 23.23 -3.51
N GLU A 142 4.44 24.32 -3.53
CA GLU A 142 5.78 24.36 -2.93
C GLU A 142 5.72 24.05 -1.43
N LEU A 143 4.70 24.58 -0.73
CA LEU A 143 4.51 24.31 0.69
C LEU A 143 4.09 22.87 0.96
N ALA A 144 3.24 22.26 0.12
CA ALA A 144 2.91 20.85 0.24
C ALA A 144 4.15 19.96 0.01
N ALA A 145 4.94 20.28 -1.03
CA ALA A 145 6.20 19.59 -1.33
C ALA A 145 7.21 19.72 -0.19
N SER A 146 7.38 20.91 0.41
CA SER A 146 8.30 21.12 1.54
C SER A 146 7.88 20.36 2.81
N ASN A 147 6.60 19.97 2.91
CA ASN A 147 6.07 19.15 4.00
C ASN A 147 5.95 17.67 3.61
N ASN A 148 6.44 17.26 2.44
CA ASN A 148 6.32 15.90 1.89
C ASN A 148 4.87 15.39 1.78
N ILE A 149 3.94 16.30 1.46
CA ILE A 149 2.51 15.98 1.30
C ILE A 149 2.17 16.00 -0.20
N PRO A 150 1.74 14.88 -0.79
CA PRO A 150 1.27 14.88 -2.17
C PRO A 150 0.02 15.77 -2.32
N LEU A 151 0.05 16.66 -3.31
CA LEU A 151 -1.00 17.63 -3.59
C LEU A 151 -1.63 17.37 -4.95
N TRP A 152 -2.96 17.33 -4.99
CA TRP A 152 -3.75 17.29 -6.22
C TRP A 152 -4.63 18.54 -6.33
N VAL A 153 -4.76 19.06 -7.55
CA VAL A 153 -5.54 20.28 -7.81
C VAL A 153 -6.63 19.99 -8.82
N THR A 154 -7.88 20.35 -8.53
CA THR A 154 -8.93 20.28 -9.55
C THR A 154 -8.79 21.46 -10.50
N THR A 155 -9.16 21.30 -11.77
CA THR A 155 -9.35 22.49 -12.64
C THR A 155 -10.46 23.38 -12.10
N THR A 156 -10.58 24.58 -12.67
CA THR A 156 -11.76 25.43 -12.47
C THR A 156 -13.04 24.73 -12.95
N GLN A 157 -14.19 25.32 -12.62
CA GLN A 157 -15.51 24.89 -13.08
C GLN A 157 -16.22 26.04 -13.80
N ALA A 158 -17.04 25.72 -14.80
CA ALA A 158 -17.86 26.73 -15.47
C ALA A 158 -18.84 27.40 -14.49
N ARG A 159 -19.04 28.70 -14.67
CA ARG A 159 -20.03 29.52 -13.97
C ARG A 159 -20.64 30.49 -14.97
N ASN A 160 -21.94 30.67 -14.92
CA ASN A 160 -22.72 31.52 -15.82
C ASN A 160 -22.53 33.00 -15.46
N PHE A 161 -21.29 33.48 -15.49
CA PHE A 161 -20.99 34.90 -15.38
C PHE A 161 -21.69 35.66 -16.52
N PRO A 162 -22.26 36.85 -16.26
CA PRO A 162 -22.91 37.64 -17.30
C PRO A 162 -21.96 37.95 -18.46
N GLU A 163 -20.74 38.38 -18.13
CA GLU A 163 -19.73 38.76 -19.11
C GLU A 163 -18.99 37.52 -19.64
N LYS A 164 -18.88 37.41 -20.97
CA LYS A 164 -18.14 36.31 -21.61
C LYS A 164 -16.66 36.32 -21.24
N GLN A 165 -16.09 37.49 -20.96
CA GLN A 165 -14.70 37.63 -20.55
C GLN A 165 -14.40 36.88 -19.25
N ASP A 166 -15.27 36.94 -18.24
CA ASP A 166 -15.07 36.23 -16.98
C ASP A 166 -15.10 34.70 -17.18
N ARG A 167 -15.96 34.23 -18.08
CA ARG A 167 -16.01 32.80 -18.44
C ARG A 167 -14.77 32.35 -19.21
N GLN A 168 -14.21 33.22 -20.07
CA GLN A 168 -12.92 32.98 -20.72
C GLN A 168 -11.78 32.90 -19.71
N ILE A 169 -11.74 33.80 -18.71
CA ILE A 169 -10.71 33.76 -17.65
C ILE A 169 -10.75 32.43 -16.90
N GLN A 170 -11.95 31.92 -16.58
CA GLN A 170 -12.12 30.59 -15.97
C GLN A 170 -11.54 29.47 -16.84
N HIS A 171 -11.80 29.50 -18.14
CA HIS A 171 -11.27 28.52 -19.09
C HIS A 171 -9.74 28.60 -19.20
N ASP A 172 -9.19 29.81 -19.33
CA ASP A 172 -7.75 30.04 -19.46
C ASP A 172 -6.99 29.61 -18.20
N LEU A 173 -7.59 29.84 -17.03
CA LEU A 173 -7.03 29.32 -15.77
C LEU A 173 -7.06 27.80 -15.72
N LYS A 174 -8.12 27.14 -16.23
CA LYS A 174 -8.12 25.66 -16.32
C LYS A 174 -6.94 25.17 -17.16
N ASP A 175 -6.68 25.74 -18.33
CA ASP A 175 -5.54 25.33 -19.15
C ASP A 175 -4.20 25.59 -18.45
N SER A 176 -4.10 26.72 -17.73
CA SER A 176 -2.92 27.06 -16.96
C SER A 176 -2.67 26.11 -15.79
N LEU A 177 -3.72 25.67 -15.10
CA LEU A 177 -3.63 24.67 -14.03
C LEU A 177 -3.18 23.30 -14.57
N LEU A 178 -3.66 22.90 -15.75
CA LEU A 178 -3.19 21.66 -16.40
C LEU A 178 -1.70 21.73 -16.74
N ALA A 179 -1.22 22.89 -17.20
CA ALA A 179 0.20 23.10 -17.49
C ALA A 179 1.06 23.13 -16.22
N LEU A 180 0.54 23.70 -15.12
CA LEU A 180 1.25 23.80 -13.84
C LEU A 180 1.31 22.47 -13.08
N PHE A 181 0.27 21.63 -13.21
CA PHE A 181 0.12 20.37 -12.49
C PHE A 181 -0.03 19.15 -13.40
N PRO A 182 0.87 18.90 -14.38
CA PRO A 182 0.61 17.95 -15.47
C PRO A 182 0.40 16.49 -15.02
N ASN A 183 0.86 16.14 -13.81
CA ASN A 183 0.75 14.79 -13.26
C ASN A 183 -0.14 14.71 -12.01
N THR A 184 -0.67 15.82 -11.53
CA THR A 184 -1.40 15.90 -10.24
C THR A 184 -2.62 16.81 -10.33
N TYR A 185 -3.31 16.78 -11.47
CA TYR A 185 -4.57 17.49 -11.66
C TYR A 185 -5.78 16.54 -11.71
N ILE A 186 -6.96 17.08 -11.44
CA ILE A 186 -8.25 16.39 -11.64
C ILE A 186 -9.15 17.28 -12.48
N ASP A 187 -9.61 16.78 -13.63
CA ASP A 187 -10.41 17.57 -14.57
C ASP A 187 -11.84 17.78 -14.07
N PHE A 188 -12.17 18.97 -13.59
CA PHE A 188 -13.52 19.35 -13.17
C PHE A 188 -14.22 20.25 -14.21
N TRP A 189 -13.66 20.37 -15.42
CA TRP A 189 -14.15 21.26 -16.47
C TRP A 189 -14.82 20.52 -17.63
N THR A 190 -14.15 19.53 -18.22
CA THR A 190 -14.55 18.95 -19.51
C THR A 190 -15.98 18.44 -19.48
N GLY A 191 -16.78 18.71 -20.51
CA GLY A 191 -18.15 18.18 -20.62
C GLY A 191 -19.20 18.83 -19.71
N PHE A 192 -18.88 19.89 -18.95
CA PHE A 192 -19.85 20.60 -18.11
C PHE A 192 -20.38 21.90 -18.71
N CYS A 193 -19.79 22.42 -19.78
CA CYS A 193 -20.21 23.67 -20.41
C CYS A 193 -20.31 23.56 -21.94
N ASP A 194 -20.99 24.52 -22.55
CA ASP A 194 -21.04 24.72 -24.00
C ASP A 194 -19.85 25.55 -24.53
N GLU A 195 -19.90 25.92 -25.81
CA GLU A 195 -18.88 26.73 -26.51
C GLU A 195 -18.75 28.16 -25.97
N ASP A 196 -19.78 28.66 -25.28
CA ASP A 196 -19.77 29.95 -24.60
C ASP A 196 -19.37 29.81 -23.12
N PHE A 197 -18.94 28.62 -22.70
CA PHE A 197 -18.58 28.26 -21.33
C PHE A 197 -19.72 28.43 -20.32
N ILE A 198 -20.96 28.35 -20.79
CA ILE A 198 -22.16 28.31 -19.95
C ILE A 198 -22.40 26.88 -19.50
N ILE A 199 -22.74 26.69 -18.22
CA ILE A 199 -23.02 25.36 -17.65
C ILE A 199 -24.16 24.71 -18.45
N LEU A 200 -23.94 23.47 -18.90
CA LEU A 200 -24.96 22.70 -19.57
C LEU A 200 -26.15 22.47 -18.64
N LYS A 201 -27.37 22.73 -19.13
CA LYS A 201 -28.61 22.65 -18.33
C LYS A 201 -28.78 21.33 -17.56
N GLN A 202 -28.29 20.21 -18.12
CA GLN A 202 -28.37 18.89 -17.49
C GLN A 202 -27.42 18.72 -16.29
N HIS A 203 -26.42 19.59 -16.13
CA HIS A 203 -25.42 19.56 -15.07
C HIS A 203 -25.55 20.73 -14.10
N ASP A 204 -26.31 21.77 -14.44
CA ASP A 204 -26.62 22.89 -13.54
C ASP A 204 -27.59 22.47 -12.42
N SER A 205 -27.33 22.95 -11.21
CA SER A 205 -28.25 22.85 -10.07
C SER A 205 -29.44 23.82 -10.16
N GLY A 206 -29.40 24.74 -11.13
CA GLY A 206 -30.44 25.72 -11.43
C GLY A 206 -30.07 27.15 -11.03
N ASP A 207 -28.86 27.38 -10.53
CA ASP A 207 -28.37 28.70 -10.11
C ASP A 207 -27.25 29.26 -11.01
N GLY A 208 -26.86 28.51 -12.05
CA GLY A 208 -25.80 28.92 -12.97
C GLY A 208 -24.42 28.99 -12.34
N CYS A 209 -24.21 28.37 -11.17
CA CYS A 209 -22.95 28.39 -10.43
C CYS A 209 -22.53 27.00 -9.95
N HIS A 210 -23.47 26.21 -9.43
CA HIS A 210 -23.17 24.92 -8.82
C HIS A 210 -23.67 23.76 -9.68
N LEU A 211 -22.88 22.70 -9.69
CA LEU A 211 -23.19 21.47 -10.38
C LEU A 211 -24.19 20.62 -9.57
N ASN A 212 -25.06 19.88 -10.25
CA ASN A 212 -26.11 19.07 -9.63
C ASN A 212 -25.62 17.66 -9.19
N ASN A 213 -26.53 16.83 -8.66
CA ASN A 213 -26.24 15.47 -8.21
C ASN A 213 -25.55 14.60 -9.27
N ASP A 214 -26.00 14.65 -10.53
CA ASP A 214 -25.47 13.83 -11.62
C ASP A 214 -24.07 14.28 -12.00
N ALA A 215 -23.85 15.60 -12.04
CA ALA A 215 -22.53 16.15 -12.29
C ALA A 215 -21.55 15.83 -11.16
N HIS A 216 -21.98 15.87 -9.89
CA HIS A 216 -21.14 15.45 -8.75
C HIS A 216 -20.76 13.96 -8.77
N LYS A 217 -21.57 13.10 -9.38
CA LYS A 217 -21.17 11.71 -9.66
C LYS A 217 -20.01 11.67 -10.66
N ILE A 218 -20.09 12.43 -11.74
CA ILE A 218 -19.00 12.53 -12.74
C ILE A 218 -17.73 13.09 -12.09
N LEU A 219 -17.85 14.10 -11.21
CA LEU A 219 -16.71 14.62 -10.46
C LEU A 219 -16.04 13.54 -9.60
N LEU A 220 -16.82 12.71 -8.91
CA LEU A 220 -16.28 11.56 -8.18
C LEU A 220 -15.55 10.59 -9.11
N ASP A 221 -16.17 10.21 -10.23
CA ASP A 221 -15.59 9.26 -11.17
C ASP A 221 -14.21 9.77 -11.64
N ARG A 222 -14.07 11.07 -11.90
CA ARG A 222 -12.78 11.68 -12.27
C ARG A 222 -11.75 11.71 -11.15
N VAL A 223 -12.17 11.89 -9.90
CA VAL A 223 -11.26 11.77 -8.74
C VAL A 223 -10.72 10.35 -8.62
N ILE A 224 -11.53 9.34 -8.92
CA ILE A 224 -11.10 7.93 -8.91
C ILE A 224 -10.19 7.62 -10.11
N GLU A 225 -10.59 8.06 -11.31
CA GLU A 225 -9.85 7.84 -12.57
C GLU A 225 -8.49 8.54 -12.59
N SER A 226 -8.34 9.67 -11.87
CA SER A 226 -7.05 10.34 -11.71
C SER A 226 -6.03 9.51 -10.94
N LYS A 227 -6.50 8.46 -10.22
CA LYS A 227 -5.69 7.62 -9.33
C LYS A 227 -5.00 8.39 -8.21
N ALA A 228 -5.54 9.57 -7.86
CA ALA A 228 -5.05 10.34 -6.73
C ALA A 228 -5.02 9.47 -5.47
N PHE A 229 -3.83 9.33 -4.88
CA PHE A 229 -3.57 8.56 -3.66
C PHE A 229 -3.89 7.06 -3.72
N ILE A 230 -4.11 6.46 -4.90
CA ILE A 230 -4.57 5.06 -4.99
C ILE A 230 -3.63 4.07 -4.28
N GLY A 231 -2.30 4.22 -4.43
CA GLY A 231 -1.34 3.33 -3.78
C GLY A 231 -1.37 3.42 -2.25
N LYS A 232 -1.71 4.59 -1.69
CA LYS A 232 -1.92 4.74 -0.24
C LYS A 232 -3.22 4.06 0.20
N LEU A 233 -4.30 4.23 -0.56
CA LEU A 233 -5.59 3.59 -0.28
C LEU A 233 -5.48 2.06 -0.32
N GLU A 234 -4.90 1.52 -1.39
CA GLU A 234 -4.65 0.08 -1.54
C GLU A 234 -3.82 -0.47 -0.38
N ALA A 235 -2.78 0.26 0.06
CA ALA A 235 -1.98 -0.13 1.22
C ALA A 235 -2.83 -0.21 2.50
N THR A 236 -3.69 0.78 2.77
CA THR A 236 -4.53 0.77 3.99
C THR A 236 -5.54 -0.36 4.04
N GLY A 237 -5.98 -0.88 2.89
CA GLY A 237 -6.96 -1.95 2.81
C GLY A 237 -6.40 -3.35 2.99
N PHE A 238 -5.10 -3.48 3.25
CA PHE A 238 -4.51 -4.78 3.55
C PHE A 238 -4.95 -5.28 4.93
N GLN A 239 -5.63 -6.42 4.92
CA GLN A 239 -6.16 -7.11 6.09
C GLN A 239 -5.46 -8.47 6.27
N ARG A 240 -5.19 -8.86 7.52
CA ARG A 240 -4.72 -10.21 7.89
C ARG A 240 -5.69 -10.86 8.88
N SER A 241 -5.85 -12.18 8.86
CA SER A 241 -6.78 -12.89 9.76
C SER A 241 -6.41 -12.72 11.23
N THR A 242 -7.41 -12.65 12.11
CA THR A 242 -7.28 -12.63 13.59
C THR A 242 -7.89 -13.86 14.26
N GLU A 243 -8.57 -14.74 13.52
CA GLU A 243 -9.06 -16.02 14.05
C GLU A 243 -7.97 -17.07 13.95
N ASP A 244 -7.32 -17.34 15.09
CA ASP A 244 -6.14 -18.18 15.25
C ASP A 244 -4.97 -17.74 14.34
N GLN A 245 -3.73 -17.94 14.79
CA GLN A 245 -2.63 -17.89 13.82
C GLN A 245 -2.86 -19.07 12.89
N GLU A 246 -3.53 -18.87 11.75
CA GLU A 246 -3.32 -19.79 10.65
C GLU A 246 -1.82 -19.65 10.30
N GLU A 247 -0.93 -20.53 10.79
CA GLU A 247 0.47 -20.48 10.35
C GLU A 247 0.50 -20.48 8.82
N MET A 248 1.39 -19.62 8.34
CA MET A 248 1.56 -19.27 6.95
C MET A 248 1.50 -20.49 6.02
N PRO A 249 0.76 -20.40 4.89
CA PRO A 249 0.75 -21.41 3.84
C PRO A 249 2.17 -21.88 3.48
N PRO A 250 2.36 -23.10 2.93
CA PRO A 250 3.66 -23.76 2.74
C PRO A 250 4.64 -23.03 1.83
N TYR A 251 4.15 -22.02 1.12
CA TYR A 251 4.89 -21.15 0.24
C TYR A 251 5.01 -19.71 0.78
N MET A 252 4.44 -19.40 1.94
CA MET A 252 4.51 -18.09 2.57
C MET A 252 5.56 -18.14 3.68
N LEU A 253 6.56 -17.26 3.62
CA LEU A 253 7.67 -17.21 4.59
C LEU A 253 7.80 -15.79 5.14
N SER A 254 8.02 -15.66 6.44
CA SER A 254 8.46 -14.38 7.02
C SER A 254 9.94 -14.20 6.72
N VAL A 255 10.27 -13.14 5.97
CA VAL A 255 11.63 -12.74 5.64
C VAL A 255 11.96 -11.44 6.35
N GLY A 256 13.02 -11.47 7.15
CA GLY A 256 13.60 -10.31 7.80
C GLY A 256 14.84 -9.84 7.04
N PHE A 257 14.97 -8.53 6.90
CA PHE A 257 16.17 -7.86 6.40
C PHE A 257 16.61 -6.83 7.43
N ASP A 258 17.88 -6.86 7.78
CA ASP A 258 18.53 -5.82 8.54
C ASP A 258 19.80 -5.36 7.84
N GLY A 259 20.26 -4.17 8.19
CA GLY A 259 21.46 -3.62 7.58
C GLY A 259 21.71 -2.20 8.00
N THR A 260 22.82 -1.65 7.49
CA THR A 260 23.21 -0.27 7.76
C THR A 260 23.12 0.64 6.53
N ILE A 261 22.70 1.88 6.76
CA ILE A 261 22.66 2.97 5.79
C ILE A 261 23.66 4.02 6.24
N ASP A 262 24.86 3.99 5.67
CA ASP A 262 25.88 5.00 5.91
C ASP A 262 25.57 6.28 5.13
N LYS A 263 25.12 7.30 5.85
CA LYS A 263 24.83 8.64 5.31
C LYS A 263 26.04 9.55 5.52
N ASN A 264 26.47 10.25 4.47
CA ASN A 264 27.44 11.33 4.58
C ASN A 264 26.91 12.44 5.53
N SER A 265 27.78 13.16 6.23
CA SER A 265 27.45 14.19 7.23
C SER A 265 26.47 15.25 6.74
N SER A 266 26.44 15.55 5.44
CA SER A 266 25.51 16.51 4.83
C SER A 266 24.05 15.99 4.73
N PHE A 267 23.83 14.68 4.94
CA PHE A 267 22.54 13.99 4.76
C PHE A 267 22.09 13.19 6.00
N GLN A 268 22.83 13.24 7.11
CA GLN A 268 22.53 12.49 8.34
C GLN A 268 21.12 12.75 8.92
N SER A 269 20.56 13.94 8.72
CA SER A 269 19.23 14.31 9.22
C SER A 269 18.06 13.88 8.33
N ARG A 270 18.31 13.26 7.16
CA ARG A 270 17.27 12.97 6.16
C ARG A 270 16.88 11.49 6.18
N PRO A 271 15.58 11.15 6.19
CA PRO A 271 15.13 9.75 6.26
C PRO A 271 15.44 9.01 4.94
N ALA A 272 15.81 7.75 5.04
CA ALA A 272 15.79 6.80 3.92
C ALA A 272 14.62 5.84 4.14
N THR A 273 14.06 5.28 3.08
CA THR A 273 12.98 4.30 3.17
C THR A 273 13.46 2.96 2.62
N VAL A 274 13.26 1.89 3.38
CA VAL A 274 13.44 0.51 2.93
C VAL A 274 12.07 -0.10 2.74
N LYS A 275 11.84 -0.81 1.65
CA LYS A 275 10.58 -1.48 1.35
C LYS A 275 10.83 -2.92 0.95
N ILE A 276 9.90 -3.81 1.29
CA ILE A 276 9.81 -5.14 0.68
C ILE A 276 8.60 -5.09 -0.25
N LYS A 277 8.75 -5.46 -1.52
CA LYS A 277 7.71 -5.42 -2.55
C LYS A 277 7.61 -6.77 -3.26
N GLN A 278 6.42 -7.23 -3.63
CA GLN A 278 6.23 -8.44 -4.42
C GLN A 278 5.21 -8.17 -5.53
N GLY A 279 5.67 -8.25 -6.79
CA GLY A 279 4.92 -7.69 -7.92
C GLY A 279 4.71 -6.19 -7.73
N ASP A 280 3.46 -5.72 -7.80
CA ASP A 280 3.10 -4.30 -7.57
C ASP A 280 2.83 -3.97 -6.09
N ARG A 281 2.93 -4.95 -5.18
CA ARG A 281 2.52 -4.81 -3.78
C ARG A 281 3.69 -4.48 -2.87
N VAL A 282 3.60 -3.41 -2.08
CA VAL A 282 4.54 -3.16 -0.99
C VAL A 282 4.08 -3.92 0.25
N LEU A 283 4.89 -4.89 0.70
CA LEU A 283 4.61 -5.80 1.81
C LEU A 283 5.06 -5.25 3.16
N ALA A 284 6.15 -4.49 3.19
CA ALA A 284 6.63 -3.79 4.38
C ALA A 284 7.36 -2.50 4.00
N VAL A 285 7.37 -1.52 4.91
CA VAL A 285 8.09 -0.25 4.77
C VAL A 285 8.74 0.13 6.09
N TYR A 286 10.00 0.55 6.06
CA TYR A 286 10.73 1.07 7.20
C TYR A 286 11.38 2.42 6.85
N SER A 287 11.07 3.46 7.63
CA SER A 287 11.73 4.76 7.52
C SER A 287 12.96 4.80 8.42
N ALA A 288 14.13 4.64 7.81
CA ALA A 288 15.43 4.67 8.48
C ALA A 288 15.89 6.10 8.79
N ASN A 289 15.65 6.51 10.04
CA ASN A 289 16.26 7.70 10.65
C ASN A 289 17.64 7.41 11.24
N ASN A 290 17.93 6.14 11.55
CA ASN A 290 19.19 5.68 12.10
C ASN A 290 20.10 5.07 11.02
N THR A 291 21.37 4.86 11.35
CA THR A 291 22.30 4.09 10.51
C THR A 291 21.89 2.63 10.40
N PHE A 292 21.07 2.08 11.28
CA PHE A 292 20.63 0.67 11.24
C PHE A 292 19.12 0.55 10.98
N PHE A 293 18.72 -0.41 10.16
CA PHE A 293 17.32 -0.76 9.92
C PHE A 293 17.09 -2.26 10.12
N GLN A 294 15.84 -2.60 10.47
CA GLN A 294 15.31 -3.95 10.45
C GLN A 294 13.89 -3.87 9.90
N ILE A 295 13.59 -4.71 8.90
CA ILE A 295 12.30 -4.76 8.22
C ILE A 295 11.94 -6.23 7.97
N GLU A 296 10.69 -6.60 8.24
CA GLU A 296 10.21 -7.97 8.08
C GLU A 296 8.92 -7.97 7.26
N ALA A 297 8.75 -8.96 6.38
CA ALA A 297 7.52 -9.17 5.62
C ALA A 297 7.26 -10.65 5.39
N ILE A 298 5.98 -11.01 5.22
CA ILE A 298 5.59 -12.33 4.72
C ILE A 298 5.56 -12.29 3.19
N VAL A 299 6.35 -13.14 2.54
CA VAL A 299 6.49 -13.22 1.07
C VAL A 299 6.00 -14.56 0.53
N ASP A 300 5.41 -14.57 -0.68
CA ASP A 300 5.13 -15.80 -1.42
C ASP A 300 6.38 -16.27 -2.15
N MET A 301 7.00 -17.33 -1.65
CA MET A 301 8.24 -17.92 -2.18
C MET A 301 8.09 -18.54 -3.58
N ARG A 302 6.88 -18.54 -4.15
CA ARG A 302 6.61 -19.00 -5.52
C ARG A 302 6.84 -17.93 -6.58
N THR A 303 7.06 -16.69 -6.15
CA THR A 303 7.25 -15.54 -7.04
C THR A 303 8.38 -14.67 -6.52
N PRO A 304 9.17 -14.03 -7.40
CA PRO A 304 10.20 -13.09 -6.97
C PRO A 304 9.62 -11.96 -6.12
N PHE A 305 10.42 -11.43 -5.22
CA PHE A 305 10.13 -10.21 -4.48
C PHE A 305 11.34 -9.29 -4.50
N GLU A 306 11.14 -8.01 -4.18
CA GLU A 306 12.11 -6.93 -4.30
C GLU A 306 12.34 -6.29 -2.92
N VAL A 307 13.60 -6.06 -2.55
CA VAL A 307 13.94 -5.12 -1.47
C VAL A 307 14.34 -3.80 -2.12
N ILE A 308 13.60 -2.73 -1.81
CA ILE A 308 13.76 -1.42 -2.44
C ILE A 308 14.23 -0.41 -1.41
N PHE A 309 15.36 0.22 -1.69
CA PHE A 309 15.87 1.35 -0.94
C PHE A 309 15.55 2.62 -1.69
N GLU A 310 14.94 3.60 -1.04
CA GLU A 310 14.61 4.91 -1.60
C GLU A 310 15.09 6.02 -0.66
N SER A 311 15.68 7.08 -1.22
CA SER A 311 15.93 8.34 -0.52
C SER A 311 15.51 9.54 -1.37
N ASP A 312 15.55 10.73 -0.78
CA ASP A 312 15.27 11.99 -1.49
C ASP A 312 16.05 12.07 -2.83
N TYR A 313 15.45 12.69 -3.85
CA TYR A 313 15.97 12.80 -5.22
C TYR A 313 16.00 11.51 -6.06
N CYS A 314 15.13 10.54 -5.76
CA CYS A 314 14.91 9.34 -6.59
C CYS A 314 16.10 8.37 -6.67
N LEU A 315 16.97 8.35 -5.66
CA LEU A 315 17.97 7.28 -5.53
C LEU A 315 17.23 6.01 -5.11
N SER A 316 17.01 5.11 -6.06
CA SER A 316 16.39 3.81 -5.83
C SER A 316 17.34 2.66 -6.18
N LYS A 317 17.56 1.73 -5.25
CA LYS A 317 18.18 0.42 -5.54
C LYS A 317 17.13 -0.65 -5.31
N VAL A 318 16.96 -1.52 -6.30
CA VAL A 318 16.10 -2.70 -6.24
C VAL A 318 17.01 -3.92 -6.15
N ILE A 319 16.75 -4.76 -5.15
CA ILE A 319 17.37 -6.07 -5.01
C ILE A 319 16.29 -7.09 -5.30
N GLU A 320 16.41 -7.80 -6.42
CA GLU A 320 15.48 -8.87 -6.76
C GLU A 320 15.87 -10.16 -6.01
N CYS A 321 14.90 -10.77 -5.35
CA CYS A 321 15.03 -12.00 -4.61
C CYS A 321 14.16 -13.07 -5.29
N ASP A 322 14.81 -13.94 -6.06
CA ASP A 322 14.16 -15.10 -6.70
C ASP A 322 14.65 -16.40 -6.05
N PHE A 323 13.84 -16.92 -5.14
CA PHE A 323 14.15 -18.15 -4.41
C PHE A 323 13.95 -19.42 -5.24
N ILE A 324 13.15 -19.40 -6.30
CA ILE A 324 12.92 -20.61 -7.11
C ILE A 324 14.14 -20.88 -7.97
N ASN A 325 14.64 -19.85 -8.66
CA ASN A 325 15.78 -19.99 -9.56
C ASN A 325 17.10 -20.19 -8.81
N ALA A 326 17.15 -19.86 -7.52
CA ALA A 326 18.32 -20.07 -6.68
C ALA A 326 18.41 -21.50 -6.10
N ILE A 327 17.39 -22.35 -6.26
CA ILE A 327 17.49 -23.77 -5.88
C ILE A 327 18.28 -24.51 -6.97
N ASP A 328 19.59 -24.70 -6.75
CA ASP A 328 20.41 -25.56 -7.61
C ASP A 328 20.26 -27.04 -7.20
N TYR A 329 20.17 -27.90 -8.20
CA TYR A 329 20.05 -29.33 -8.03
C TYR A 329 21.39 -29.97 -8.36
N ASP A 330 22.17 -30.26 -7.34
CA ASP A 330 23.27 -31.18 -7.51
C ASP A 330 22.71 -32.57 -7.86
N ASP A 331 23.26 -33.20 -8.89
CA ASP A 331 22.84 -34.54 -9.38
C ASP A 331 23.13 -35.65 -8.34
N SER A 332 23.68 -35.33 -7.16
CA SER A 332 23.92 -36.27 -6.06
C SER A 332 22.75 -36.35 -5.07
N GLY A 333 21.70 -35.54 -5.27
CA GLY A 333 20.50 -35.56 -4.43
C GLY A 333 20.69 -34.80 -3.11
N SER A 334 21.77 -34.03 -2.99
CA SER A 334 21.87 -32.95 -2.00
C SER A 334 21.24 -31.69 -2.55
N PHE A 335 20.30 -31.14 -1.79
CA PHE A 335 19.83 -29.78 -2.03
C PHE A 335 20.91 -28.84 -1.48
N GLU A 336 21.85 -28.42 -2.32
CA GLU A 336 22.58 -27.18 -2.05
C GLU A 336 21.66 -26.04 -2.47
N VAL A 337 20.97 -25.46 -1.50
CA VAL A 337 20.27 -24.20 -1.74
C VAL A 337 21.35 -23.18 -2.03
N PHE A 338 21.57 -22.87 -3.31
CA PHE A 338 22.39 -21.74 -3.71
C PHE A 338 21.69 -20.52 -3.13
N TYR A 339 22.30 -19.89 -2.13
CA TYR A 339 21.71 -18.69 -1.57
C TYR A 339 21.80 -17.61 -2.65
N PRO A 340 20.69 -16.96 -3.07
CA PRO A 340 20.81 -15.70 -3.80
C PRO A 340 21.50 -14.62 -2.94
N LEU A 341 21.67 -14.88 -1.63
CA LEU A 341 22.48 -14.09 -0.71
C LEU A 341 23.99 -14.16 -0.98
N GLU A 342 24.52 -15.18 -1.66
CA GLU A 342 25.96 -15.20 -2.01
C GLU A 342 26.28 -14.23 -3.17
N THR A 343 25.29 -13.87 -4.00
CA THR A 343 25.40 -12.75 -4.95
C THR A 343 25.05 -11.38 -4.35
N LEU A 344 24.54 -11.36 -3.11
CA LEU A 344 24.44 -10.14 -2.31
C LEU A 344 25.79 -9.77 -1.68
N ASP A 345 26.73 -10.71 -1.62
CA ASP A 345 28.10 -10.47 -1.20
C ASP A 345 28.90 -9.83 -2.34
N PHE A 346 29.15 -8.53 -2.17
CA PHE A 346 30.13 -7.70 -2.88
C PHE A 346 29.84 -7.31 -4.34
N GLU A 347 28.85 -6.43 -4.55
CA GLU A 347 29.00 -5.42 -5.60
C GLU A 347 29.28 -4.04 -4.99
N GLU A 348 30.49 -3.51 -5.23
CA GLU A 348 30.75 -2.08 -5.11
C GLU A 348 29.97 -1.38 -6.24
N VAL A 349 28.74 -0.97 -5.95
CA VAL A 349 27.89 -0.29 -6.94
C VAL A 349 28.37 1.16 -7.09
N THR A 350 29.08 1.44 -8.18
CA THR A 350 29.53 2.80 -8.51
C THR A 350 28.38 3.63 -9.08
N LEU A 351 28.54 4.97 -9.06
CA LEU A 351 27.53 5.97 -9.47
C LEU A 351 26.88 5.69 -10.84
N GLU A 352 27.54 4.95 -11.73
CA GLU A 352 27.09 4.71 -13.10
C GLU A 352 25.90 3.72 -13.18
N MET A 353 25.57 3.03 -12.09
CA MET A 353 24.57 1.95 -12.04
C MET A 353 23.19 2.37 -11.50
N PHE A 354 22.97 3.67 -11.23
CA PHE A 354 21.68 4.21 -10.79
C PHE A 354 20.89 4.85 -11.95
N ASN A 355 19.56 4.74 -11.93
CA ASN A 355 18.68 5.45 -12.87
C ASN A 355 18.41 6.88 -12.34
N TYR A 356 18.86 7.89 -13.06
CA TYR A 356 18.73 9.30 -12.69
C TYR A 356 17.56 9.99 -13.40
N ARG A 357 16.89 10.93 -12.72
CA ARG A 357 15.93 11.86 -13.34
C ARG A 357 16.45 13.30 -13.47
N PHE A 358 17.48 13.69 -12.71
CA PHE A 358 18.15 14.99 -12.82
C PHE A 358 19.66 14.84 -12.52
N VAL A 359 20.51 15.41 -13.39
CA VAL A 359 21.97 15.49 -13.19
C VAL A 359 22.26 16.72 -12.33
N HIS A 360 22.95 16.54 -11.20
CA HIS A 360 23.60 17.64 -10.50
C HIS A 360 25.06 17.22 -10.24
N ASP A 361 26.00 18.11 -10.61
CA ASP A 361 27.44 17.85 -10.73
C ASP A 361 28.20 17.61 -9.40
N GLU A 362 27.52 17.37 -8.27
CA GLU A 362 28.17 17.30 -6.95
C GLU A 362 27.67 16.17 -6.03
N LEU A 363 27.23 15.03 -6.57
CA LEU A 363 26.96 13.84 -5.74
C LEU A 363 28.12 12.84 -5.83
N VAL A 364 28.88 12.70 -4.74
CA VAL A 364 30.02 11.78 -4.65
C VAL A 364 29.72 10.67 -3.64
N VAL A 365 29.44 9.47 -4.17
CA VAL A 365 29.56 8.12 -3.58
C VAL A 365 28.77 7.85 -2.28
N ALA A 366 27.75 6.99 -2.36
CA ALA A 366 27.24 6.25 -1.21
C ALA A 366 27.96 4.89 -1.14
N ARG A 367 28.61 4.58 -0.02
CA ARG A 367 29.18 3.24 0.25
C ARG A 367 28.19 2.46 1.08
N PHE A 368 27.86 1.25 0.64
CA PHE A 368 26.98 0.35 1.36
C PHE A 368 27.83 -0.80 1.91
N TYR A 369 27.81 -0.97 3.23
CA TYR A 369 28.42 -2.11 3.90
C TYR A 369 27.29 -3.03 4.36
N PHE A 370 27.20 -4.21 3.76
CA PHE A 370 26.37 -5.29 4.27
C PHE A 370 27.28 -6.15 5.15
N ASP A 371 27.13 -6.01 6.47
CA ASP A 371 27.86 -6.82 7.44
C ASP A 371 27.00 -8.01 7.84
N THR A 372 27.20 -9.17 7.19
CA THR A 372 26.54 -10.42 7.54
C THR A 372 27.18 -11.12 8.76
N ILE A 373 28.11 -10.48 9.47
CA ILE A 373 28.97 -11.19 10.43
C ILE A 373 28.33 -11.38 11.82
N THR A 374 27.18 -10.78 12.17
CA THR A 374 26.61 -10.97 13.52
C THR A 374 25.10 -11.16 13.64
N SER A 375 24.49 -11.84 12.69
CA SER A 375 23.46 -12.86 12.94
C SER A 375 22.98 -13.30 11.57
N ALA A 376 23.46 -14.47 11.12
CA ALA A 376 22.83 -15.18 10.03
C ALA A 376 21.31 -15.14 10.24
N LEU A 377 20.52 -15.12 9.15
CA LEU A 377 19.19 -15.70 9.20
C LEU A 377 19.32 -17.03 9.97
N GLU A 378 18.92 -17.08 11.25
CA GLU A 378 18.91 -18.30 12.04
C GLU A 378 17.70 -19.14 11.58
N LEU A 379 17.69 -19.48 10.30
CA LEU A 379 16.83 -20.52 9.79
C LEU A 379 17.60 -21.84 9.99
N ASP A 380 17.18 -22.62 10.98
CA ASP A 380 17.66 -24.01 11.15
C ASP A 380 17.63 -24.74 9.80
N TRP A 381 18.71 -25.42 9.44
CA TRP A 381 18.83 -26.17 8.17
C TRP A 381 17.64 -27.13 7.95
N ASP A 382 17.19 -27.80 9.01
CA ASP A 382 16.04 -28.71 8.92
C ASP A 382 14.70 -27.93 8.75
N PHE A 383 14.61 -26.66 9.15
CA PHE A 383 13.48 -25.75 8.87
C PHE A 383 13.49 -25.29 7.41
N THR A 384 14.60 -24.71 6.93
CA THR A 384 14.76 -24.23 5.55
C THR A 384 14.47 -25.35 4.55
N LEU A 385 15.07 -26.54 4.76
CA LEU A 385 14.84 -27.71 3.92
C LEU A 385 13.37 -28.16 3.93
N THR A 386 12.66 -28.00 5.05
CA THR A 386 11.24 -28.34 5.14
C THR A 386 10.39 -27.33 4.36
N GLN A 387 10.71 -26.05 4.41
CA GLN A 387 9.99 -25.00 3.66
C GLN A 387 10.24 -25.10 2.15
N SER A 388 11.48 -25.30 1.72
CA SER A 388 11.77 -25.55 0.29
C SER A 388 11.02 -26.77 -0.24
N GLN A 389 10.94 -27.83 0.57
CA GLN A 389 10.21 -29.03 0.17
C GLN A 389 8.68 -28.83 0.12
N ARG A 390 8.14 -28.00 1.02
CA ARG A 390 6.73 -27.58 1.07
C ARG A 390 6.34 -26.79 -0.18
N ILE A 391 7.19 -25.85 -0.63
CA ILE A 391 7.02 -25.11 -1.89
C ILE A 391 6.98 -26.08 -3.08
N LEU A 392 7.95 -26.98 -3.19
CA LEU A 392 8.02 -27.96 -4.29
C LEU A 392 6.80 -28.88 -4.34
N ASP A 393 6.33 -29.37 -3.19
CA ASP A 393 5.17 -30.27 -3.13
C ASP A 393 3.88 -29.56 -3.61
N ALA A 394 3.77 -28.24 -3.45
CA ALA A 394 2.61 -27.44 -3.89
C ALA A 394 2.50 -27.32 -5.43
N PHE A 395 3.60 -27.48 -6.16
CA PHE A 395 3.63 -27.42 -7.63
C PHE A 395 3.42 -28.78 -8.32
N LEU A 396 3.24 -29.87 -7.57
CA LEU A 396 3.09 -31.19 -8.16
C LEU A 396 1.76 -31.32 -8.91
N GLU A 397 1.84 -31.55 -10.23
CA GLU A 397 0.67 -31.71 -11.07
C GLU A 397 -0.11 -33.00 -10.74
N PRO A 398 -1.46 -32.93 -10.62
CA PRO A 398 -2.28 -34.11 -10.39
C PRO A 398 -2.32 -35.03 -11.63
N PRO A 399 -2.50 -36.34 -11.45
CA PRO A 399 -2.63 -37.27 -12.56
C PRO A 399 -3.91 -36.99 -13.37
N LEU A 400 -3.82 -37.04 -14.70
CA LEU A 400 -4.96 -36.83 -15.63
C LEU A 400 -6.16 -37.75 -15.36
N LYS A 401 -5.92 -38.95 -14.79
CA LYS A 401 -6.97 -39.89 -14.37
C LYS A 401 -6.60 -40.57 -13.05
N GLY A 402 -7.60 -40.71 -12.16
CA GLY A 402 -7.45 -41.37 -10.87
C GLY A 402 -7.08 -40.40 -9.73
N ASN A 403 -6.93 -40.95 -8.52
CA ASN A 403 -6.69 -40.19 -7.29
C ASN A 403 -5.29 -40.44 -6.69
N LYS A 404 -4.38 -41.01 -7.49
CA LYS A 404 -3.07 -41.48 -7.02
C LYS A 404 -2.03 -41.36 -8.13
N LEU A 405 -0.92 -40.72 -7.83
CA LEU A 405 0.26 -40.63 -8.69
C LEU A 405 1.40 -41.44 -8.08
N ILE A 406 2.09 -42.24 -8.88
CA ILE A 406 3.29 -42.97 -8.48
C ILE A 406 4.41 -42.52 -9.40
N THR A 407 5.40 -41.81 -8.86
CA THR A 407 6.61 -41.46 -9.60
C THR A 407 7.73 -42.45 -9.30
N ARG A 408 8.70 -42.56 -10.20
CA ARG A 408 9.84 -43.48 -10.11
C ARG A 408 11.14 -42.73 -10.32
N TRP A 409 12.20 -43.21 -9.69
CA TRP A 409 13.58 -42.83 -10.00
C TRP A 409 13.99 -43.43 -11.34
N GLY A 410 15.08 -42.93 -11.95
CA GLY A 410 15.62 -43.48 -13.20
C GLY A 410 15.93 -44.98 -13.11
N ASN A 411 16.28 -45.47 -11.91
CA ASN A 411 16.49 -46.88 -11.61
C ASN A 411 15.21 -47.73 -11.48
N GLY A 412 14.03 -47.16 -11.76
CA GLY A 412 12.73 -47.84 -11.73
C GLY A 412 12.12 -48.05 -10.34
N LYS A 413 12.85 -47.80 -9.24
CA LYS A 413 12.30 -47.83 -7.88
C LYS A 413 11.31 -46.68 -7.69
N LYS A 414 10.37 -46.85 -6.75
CA LYS A 414 9.38 -45.81 -6.43
C LYS A 414 10.11 -44.60 -5.86
N LYS A 415 9.82 -43.42 -6.40
CA LYS A 415 10.25 -42.12 -5.87
C LYS A 415 9.19 -41.54 -4.94
N SER A 416 7.94 -41.56 -5.38
CA SER A 416 6.82 -41.11 -4.55
C SER A 416 5.54 -41.92 -4.79
N ILE A 417 4.65 -41.85 -3.80
CA ILE A 417 3.26 -42.27 -3.91
C ILE A 417 2.41 -41.13 -3.36
N LEU A 418 1.77 -40.39 -4.24
CA LEU A 418 0.98 -39.21 -3.94
C LEU A 418 -0.50 -39.52 -4.12
N LYS A 419 -1.36 -38.84 -3.35
CA LYS A 419 -2.81 -39.02 -3.39
C LYS A 419 -3.48 -37.67 -3.61
N PHE A 420 -4.46 -37.63 -4.49
CA PHE A 420 -5.14 -36.41 -4.91
C PHE A 420 -6.67 -36.53 -4.75
N LYS A 421 -7.34 -35.42 -4.49
CA LYS A 421 -8.80 -35.25 -4.60
C LYS A 421 -9.05 -33.86 -5.16
N ASN A 422 -9.86 -33.75 -6.21
CA ASN A 422 -10.16 -32.48 -6.89
C ASN A 422 -8.90 -31.70 -7.30
N GLY A 423 -7.88 -32.39 -7.83
CA GLY A 423 -6.64 -31.78 -8.27
C GLY A 423 -5.64 -31.42 -7.15
N GLN A 424 -6.00 -31.57 -5.88
CA GLN A 424 -5.15 -31.20 -4.74
C GLN A 424 -4.67 -32.44 -3.96
N LEU A 425 -3.49 -32.37 -3.34
CA LEU A 425 -2.97 -33.43 -2.49
C LEU A 425 -3.92 -33.70 -1.29
N THR A 426 -4.12 -34.97 -0.96
CA THR A 426 -4.99 -35.36 0.14
C THR A 426 -4.54 -36.68 0.75
N ARG A 427 -4.81 -36.87 2.03
CA ARG A 427 -4.45 -38.06 2.81
C ARG A 427 -2.92 -38.29 2.79
N LYS A 428 -2.51 -39.48 3.18
CA LYS A 428 -1.10 -39.85 3.29
C LYS A 428 -0.40 -40.04 1.95
N SER A 429 0.63 -39.24 1.70
CA SER A 429 1.63 -39.36 0.62
C SER A 429 2.98 -39.82 1.19
N LYS A 430 3.81 -40.47 0.35
CA LYS A 430 5.06 -41.11 0.76
C LYS A 430 6.17 -40.86 -0.26
N TRP A 431 7.39 -40.67 0.23
CA TRP A 431 8.60 -40.52 -0.57
C TRP A 431 9.67 -41.52 -0.14
N TYR A 432 10.49 -41.89 -1.11
CA TYR A 432 11.48 -42.93 -0.99
C TYR A 432 12.75 -42.45 -1.68
N GLY A 433 13.90 -42.70 -1.07
CA GLY A 433 15.19 -42.42 -1.69
C GLY A 433 15.51 -43.39 -2.81
N GLU A 434 16.57 -43.11 -3.56
CA GLU A 434 17.01 -43.98 -4.66
C GLU A 434 17.36 -45.40 -4.20
N ASN A 435 17.79 -45.54 -2.95
CA ASN A 435 18.03 -46.85 -2.33
C ASN A 435 16.73 -47.66 -2.12
N GLY A 436 15.56 -47.02 -2.20
CA GLY A 436 14.22 -47.61 -2.03
C GLY A 436 13.71 -47.58 -0.58
N LYS A 437 14.50 -47.05 0.36
CA LYS A 437 14.08 -46.83 1.75
C LYS A 437 13.18 -45.59 1.83
N LYS A 438 12.33 -45.57 2.84
CA LYS A 438 11.44 -44.42 3.09
C LYS A 438 12.28 -43.24 3.55
N GLU A 439 12.07 -42.08 2.95
CA GLU A 439 12.69 -40.83 3.38
C GLU A 439 11.72 -40.00 4.21
N ARG A 440 10.48 -39.89 3.74
CA ARG A 440 9.44 -39.19 4.46
C ARG A 440 8.05 -39.71 4.15
N PHE A 441 7.13 -39.40 5.05
CA PHE A 441 5.71 -39.38 4.72
C PHE A 441 5.07 -38.13 5.27
N VAL A 442 4.01 -37.73 4.59
CA VAL A 442 3.25 -36.54 4.91
C VAL A 442 1.77 -36.84 4.71
N ASN A 443 0.93 -36.39 5.63
CA ASN A 443 -0.51 -36.39 5.43
C ASN A 443 -0.95 -35.03 4.89
N PHE A 444 -1.90 -35.03 3.96
CA PHE A 444 -2.45 -33.82 3.37
C PHE A 444 -3.96 -33.68 3.57
N ARG A 445 -4.46 -32.45 3.54
CA ARG A 445 -5.87 -32.09 3.40
C ARG A 445 -5.92 -30.87 2.47
N ASN A 446 -6.66 -30.97 1.37
CA ASN A 446 -6.84 -29.88 0.40
C ASN A 446 -5.52 -29.23 -0.09
N GLY A 447 -4.49 -30.02 -0.35
CA GLY A 447 -3.17 -29.54 -0.80
C GLY A 447 -2.20 -29.21 0.33
N GLN A 448 -2.69 -29.13 1.57
CA GLN A 448 -1.92 -28.68 2.74
C GLN A 448 -1.50 -29.83 3.64
N TYR A 449 -0.34 -29.76 4.30
CA TYR A 449 0.11 -30.74 5.30
C TYR A 449 -0.88 -30.78 6.47
N HIS A 450 -1.50 -31.92 6.75
CA HIS A 450 -2.49 -32.04 7.82
C HIS A 450 -2.39 -33.43 8.46
N GLY A 451 -1.91 -33.47 9.69
CA GLY A 451 -1.59 -34.63 10.49
C GLY A 451 -0.07 -34.90 10.53
N LYS A 452 0.32 -36.17 10.54
CA LYS A 452 1.72 -36.56 10.80
C LYS A 452 2.63 -36.28 9.60
N TYR A 453 3.74 -35.60 9.88
CA TYR A 453 4.95 -35.56 9.05
C TYR A 453 6.06 -36.36 9.74
N ILE A 454 6.63 -37.35 9.06
CA ILE A 454 7.75 -38.11 9.61
C ILE A 454 8.89 -38.15 8.61
N LYS A 455 10.08 -37.76 9.07
CA LYS A 455 11.35 -37.91 8.37
C LYS A 455 12.05 -39.16 8.88
N PHE A 456 12.67 -39.90 7.98
CA PHE A 456 13.48 -41.08 8.27
C PHE A 456 14.93 -40.79 7.91
N ASN A 457 15.87 -41.42 8.62
CA ASN A 457 17.28 -41.39 8.26
C ASN A 457 17.57 -42.34 7.07
N THR A 458 18.81 -42.32 6.58
CA THR A 458 19.28 -43.18 5.47
C THR A 458 19.17 -44.68 5.77
N GLU A 459 19.07 -45.06 7.05
CA GLU A 459 18.83 -46.45 7.46
C GLU A 459 17.37 -46.86 7.39
N GLY A 460 16.43 -45.90 7.36
CA GLY A 460 14.98 -46.10 7.39
C GLY A 460 14.37 -46.06 8.80
N LYS A 461 15.14 -45.64 9.82
CA LYS A 461 14.63 -45.35 11.17
C LYS A 461 14.04 -43.94 11.20
N LYS A 462 13.06 -43.69 12.08
CA LYS A 462 12.50 -42.35 12.23
C LYS A 462 13.61 -41.42 12.75
N LYS A 463 13.77 -40.26 12.12
CA LYS A 463 14.65 -39.18 12.58
C LYS A 463 13.83 -38.13 13.34
N SER A 464 12.65 -37.79 12.81
CA SER A 464 11.76 -36.81 13.44
C SER A 464 10.30 -37.07 13.13
N LEU A 465 9.43 -36.64 14.05
CA LEU A 465 7.98 -36.59 13.91
C LEU A 465 7.52 -35.17 14.25
N ARG A 466 6.78 -34.58 13.32
CA ARG A 466 6.07 -33.31 13.48
C ARG A 466 4.58 -33.56 13.22
N ILE A 467 3.71 -32.84 13.93
CA ILE A 467 2.27 -32.89 13.67
C ILE A 467 1.91 -31.58 13.02
N PHE A 468 1.14 -31.65 11.95
CA PHE A 468 0.67 -30.49 11.22
C PHE A 468 -0.85 -30.38 11.28
N GLU A 469 -1.39 -29.17 11.21
CA GLU A 469 -2.80 -28.89 10.96
C GLU A 469 -2.86 -27.78 9.92
N ASN A 470 -3.29 -28.09 8.69
CA ASN A 470 -3.42 -27.12 7.58
C ASN A 470 -2.11 -26.36 7.25
N ASP A 471 -1.01 -27.09 7.14
CA ASP A 471 0.37 -26.64 6.92
C ASP A 471 1.10 -26.10 8.15
N GLU A 472 0.41 -26.03 9.29
CA GLU A 472 0.96 -25.46 10.53
C GLU A 472 1.49 -26.54 11.46
N GLN A 473 2.69 -26.40 12.01
CA GLN A 473 3.19 -27.37 12.97
C GLN A 473 2.52 -27.18 14.34
N VAL A 474 1.68 -28.14 14.74
CA VAL A 474 1.08 -28.19 16.07
C VAL A 474 1.93 -29.04 17.02
N GLY A 475 2.46 -28.39 18.06
CA GLY A 475 3.24 -29.01 19.13
C GLY A 475 4.71 -29.27 18.79
N GLU A 476 5.44 -29.79 19.78
CA GLU A 476 6.88 -29.95 19.69
C GLU A 476 7.32 -31.04 18.70
N THR A 477 8.44 -30.79 18.03
CA THR A 477 9.11 -31.80 17.20
C THR A 477 9.63 -32.92 18.10
N LYS A 478 9.24 -34.17 17.81
CA LYS A 478 9.84 -35.35 18.45
C LYS A 478 10.98 -35.84 17.59
N THR A 479 12.21 -35.63 18.04
CA THR A 479 13.41 -36.24 17.46
C THR A 479 13.62 -37.64 18.03
N PHE A 480 14.24 -38.50 17.24
CA PHE A 480 14.56 -39.87 17.63
C PHE A 480 16.03 -40.12 17.29
N ASP A 481 16.77 -40.65 18.25
CA ASP A 481 18.20 -41.00 18.12
C ASP A 481 18.44 -42.22 17.21
#